data_AF-A0A4U5M1K3-F1
#
_entry.id   AF-A0A4U5M1K3-F1
#
_cell.length_a   1.000
_cell.length_b   1.000
_cell.length_c   1.000
_cell.angle_alpha   90.00
_cell.angle_beta   90.00
_cell.angle_gamma   90.00
#
_symmetry.space_group_name_H-M   'P 1'
#
loop_
_entity.id
_entity.type
_entity.pdbx_description
1 polymer ?
#
loop_
_entity_poly.entity_id
_entity_poly.type
_entity_poly.pdbx_seq_one_letter_code
_entity_poly.pdbx_strand_id
1 'polypeptide(L)'
;MSYSCQQTTCFRLRMPATDDLHCADRQKLAENMVFITGNYAKSVISVSGCVLFVVVYHRQVIIEKLIESLSYIFQRLTTLFHPNARLILKFHIFFLFCSIFGTVFGDGFNAVLFTVFRWVSENENCPGFLLSPYLLIIKLIKLFGFDGSAYTSTAWALERIYATVFLNSYESKTSCLGWALCGLATVVVTGSTVIRGLLCDYSKPMLAIMLPGKSYKFSMMVTNVSTFLEFFNVFTFLILLLVNQYRLRKTARIECSLASKYQIRENVEATSLIFPLALLHCIFYLPASVIMPIITKDAGDVEKVILFANAEWMSIYIVALSLLLCWRNGVKRNAVESLVRNNLIGEKYANDRREGRVDTAKYFEMFNMMLK
;
A
#
# COMPACT_ATOMS: atom_id res chain seq x y z
N MET A 1 -64.41 14.45 19.99
CA MET A 1 -63.52 13.64 19.14
C MET A 1 -62.13 14.22 19.25
N SER A 2 -61.30 13.64 20.11
CA SER A 2 -59.93 14.09 20.36
C SER A 2 -59.00 12.98 19.86
N TYR A 3 -58.29 13.24 18.76
CA TYR A 3 -57.30 12.31 18.24
C TYR A 3 -56.02 12.44 19.09
N SER A 4 -55.78 11.42 19.91
CA SER A 4 -54.54 11.22 20.64
C SER A 4 -53.46 10.75 19.65
N CYS A 5 -52.40 11.55 19.50
CA CYS A 5 -51.23 11.21 18.69
C CYS A 5 -50.42 10.15 19.45
N GLN A 6 -50.75 8.88 19.22
CA GLN A 6 -50.17 7.74 19.94
C GLN A 6 -48.89 7.27 19.25
N GLN A 7 -47.77 7.50 19.93
CA GLN A 7 -46.49 6.78 19.80
C GLN A 7 -45.91 6.69 18.38
N THR A 8 -45.18 7.74 18.00
CA THR A 8 -43.92 7.52 17.29
C THR A 8 -43.08 6.55 18.12
N THR A 9 -42.96 5.33 17.62
CA THR A 9 -42.00 4.29 18.02
C THR A 9 -40.59 4.85 17.89
N CYS A 10 -40.21 5.67 18.86
CA CYS A 10 -38.82 6.02 19.11
C CYS A 10 -38.19 4.70 19.56
N PHE A 11 -37.39 4.11 18.68
CA PHE A 11 -36.70 2.83 18.85
C PHE A 11 -35.66 2.96 19.97
N ARG A 12 -36.12 3.13 21.21
CA ARG A 12 -35.31 3.11 22.42
C ARG A 12 -34.98 1.63 22.66
N LEU A 13 -33.97 1.15 21.95
CA LEU A 13 -33.29 -0.11 22.21
C LEU A 13 -32.73 -0.04 23.64
N ARG A 14 -33.57 -0.39 24.62
CA ARG A 14 -33.16 -0.52 26.01
C ARG A 14 -32.38 -1.83 26.09
N MET A 15 -31.06 -1.75 25.94
CA MET A 15 -30.20 -2.91 26.13
C MET A 15 -30.24 -3.35 27.61
N PRO A 16 -30.19 -4.67 27.89
CA PRO A 16 -30.25 -5.20 29.25
C PRO A 16 -28.96 -4.88 30.05
N ALA A 17 -29.14 -4.71 31.36
CA ALA A 17 -28.18 -4.18 32.35
C ALA A 17 -26.90 -5.00 32.61
N THR A 18 -26.40 -5.80 31.66
CA THR A 18 -25.02 -6.35 31.66
C THR A 18 -23.96 -5.28 31.36
N ASP A 19 -24.31 -4.00 31.51
CA ASP A 19 -23.68 -2.84 30.86
C ASP A 19 -22.56 -2.16 31.68
N ASP A 20 -22.43 -2.44 32.98
CA ASP A 20 -21.53 -1.66 33.84
C ASP A 20 -20.05 -1.88 33.51
N LEU A 21 -19.63 -3.14 33.28
CA LEU A 21 -18.23 -3.46 32.92
C LEU A 21 -17.86 -2.87 31.55
N HIS A 22 -18.78 -2.93 30.59
CA HIS A 22 -18.59 -2.33 29.27
C HIS A 22 -18.62 -0.79 29.32
N CYS A 23 -19.23 -0.20 30.33
CA CYS A 23 -19.22 1.25 30.49
C CYS A 23 -17.84 1.78 30.91
N ALA A 24 -17.22 1.15 31.91
CA ALA A 24 -15.88 1.52 32.37
C ALA A 24 -14.84 1.41 31.25
N ASP A 25 -14.89 0.35 30.44
CA ASP A 25 -13.99 0.15 29.30
C ASP A 25 -14.19 1.21 28.21
N ARG A 26 -15.44 1.59 27.91
CA ARG A 26 -15.76 2.68 26.99
C ARG A 26 -15.20 4.00 27.46
N GLN A 27 -15.40 4.32 28.74
CA GLN A 27 -14.91 5.54 29.34
C GLN A 27 -13.37 5.60 29.29
N LYS A 28 -12.69 4.50 29.63
CA LYS A 28 -11.22 4.39 29.53
C LYS A 28 -10.71 4.65 28.11
N LEU A 29 -11.40 4.14 27.09
CA LEU A 29 -11.02 4.35 25.69
C LEU A 29 -11.31 5.78 25.21
N ALA A 30 -12.45 6.33 25.62
CA ALA A 30 -12.85 7.70 25.30
C ALA A 30 -11.91 8.73 25.95
N GLU A 31 -11.49 8.53 27.20
CA GLU A 31 -10.56 9.43 27.90
C GLU A 31 -9.13 9.35 27.36
N ASN A 32 -8.80 8.33 26.56
CA ASN A 32 -7.48 8.18 25.98
C ASN A 32 -7.27 9.10 24.76
N MET A 33 -6.78 10.31 25.03
CA MET A 33 -6.49 11.31 23.98
C MET A 33 -5.47 10.82 22.95
N VAL A 34 -4.53 9.94 23.33
CA VAL A 34 -3.53 9.39 22.40
C VAL A 34 -4.22 8.49 21.37
N PHE A 35 -5.14 7.63 21.82
CA PHE A 35 -5.93 6.77 20.94
C PHE A 35 -6.79 7.57 19.96
N ILE A 36 -7.51 8.60 20.45
CA ILE A 36 -8.37 9.44 19.61
C ILE A 36 -7.54 10.20 18.57
N THR A 37 -6.50 10.90 19.02
CA THR A 37 -5.63 11.71 18.15
C THR A 37 -4.90 10.83 17.15
N GLY A 38 -4.46 9.63 17.56
CA GLY A 38 -3.81 8.66 16.69
C GLY A 38 -4.72 8.19 15.55
N ASN A 39 -5.96 7.77 15.85
CA ASN A 39 -6.92 7.35 14.82
C ASN A 39 -7.28 8.51 13.87
N TYR A 40 -7.50 9.71 14.41
CA TYR A 40 -7.78 10.89 13.59
C TYR A 40 -6.60 11.22 12.67
N ALA A 41 -5.38 11.29 13.21
CA ALA A 41 -4.17 11.55 12.45
C ALA A 41 -3.97 10.53 11.33
N LYS A 42 -4.18 9.24 11.60
CA LYS A 42 -4.10 8.17 10.58
C LYS A 42 -5.11 8.34 9.47
N SER A 43 -6.36 8.65 9.81
CA SER A 43 -7.40 8.89 8.80
C SER A 43 -7.03 10.09 7.93
N VAL A 44 -6.63 11.21 8.55
CA VAL A 44 -6.19 12.42 7.82
C VAL A 44 -4.95 12.16 6.96
N ILE A 45 -3.95 11.44 7.48
CA ILE A 45 -2.74 11.04 6.73
C ILE A 45 -3.12 10.13 5.56
N SER A 46 -4.06 9.20 5.76
CA SER A 46 -4.50 8.29 4.70
C SER A 46 -5.30 9.02 3.61
N VAL A 47 -6.19 9.93 3.98
CA VAL A 47 -6.89 10.81 3.04
C VAL A 47 -5.89 11.71 2.31
N SER A 48 -4.96 12.33 3.04
CA SER A 48 -3.91 13.17 2.45
C SER A 48 -3.00 12.37 1.53
N GLY A 49 -2.67 11.13 1.87
CA GLY A 49 -1.94 10.20 1.01
C GLY A 49 -2.72 9.82 -0.23
N CYS A 50 -4.03 9.58 -0.11
CA CYS A 50 -4.92 9.36 -1.23
C CYS A 50 -4.99 10.59 -2.14
N VAL A 51 -5.20 11.78 -1.58
CA VAL A 51 -5.26 13.04 -2.32
C VAL A 51 -3.91 13.34 -2.94
N LEU A 52 -2.79 13.16 -2.23
CA LEU A 52 -1.45 13.36 -2.77
C LEU A 52 -1.18 12.37 -3.89
N PHE A 53 -1.52 11.10 -3.71
CA PHE A 53 -1.42 10.09 -4.75
C PHE A 53 -2.24 10.55 -5.96
N VAL A 54 -3.52 10.87 -5.78
CA VAL A 54 -4.40 11.38 -6.83
C VAL A 54 -3.91 12.69 -7.43
N VAL A 55 -3.33 13.63 -6.70
CA VAL A 55 -2.88 14.94 -7.20
C VAL A 55 -1.55 14.81 -7.93
N VAL A 56 -0.61 14.04 -7.41
CA VAL A 56 0.64 13.69 -8.11
C VAL A 56 0.30 13.00 -9.42
N TYR A 57 -0.71 12.13 -9.35
CA TYR A 57 -1.28 11.50 -10.51
C TYR A 57 -1.93 12.49 -11.46
N HIS A 58 -2.82 13.35 -10.94
CA HIS A 58 -3.69 14.22 -11.69
C HIS A 58 -2.92 15.40 -12.29
N ARG A 59 -1.99 16.01 -11.56
CA ARG A 59 -1.08 17.08 -12.02
C ARG A 59 -0.20 16.64 -13.19
N GLN A 60 -0.10 15.34 -13.42
CA GLN A 60 0.63 14.75 -14.53
C GLN A 60 -0.32 14.15 -15.61
N VAL A 61 -1.64 14.34 -15.42
CA VAL A 61 -2.79 13.84 -16.21
C VAL A 61 -3.72 14.95 -16.75
N ILE A 62 -3.65 16.22 -16.32
CA ILE A 62 -4.41 17.36 -16.94
C ILE A 62 -3.81 17.78 -18.31
N ILE A 63 -3.47 16.80 -19.14
CA ILE A 63 -3.36 16.93 -20.60
C ILE A 63 -4.14 15.73 -21.17
N GLU A 64 -5.47 15.88 -21.13
CA GLU A 64 -6.53 15.26 -21.97
C GLU A 64 -6.49 13.74 -22.26
N LYS A 65 -7.03 12.92 -21.34
CA LYS A 65 -8.06 11.85 -21.56
C LYS A 65 -8.11 10.85 -20.40
N LEU A 66 -9.13 10.98 -19.56
CA LEU A 66 -9.14 10.58 -18.15
C LEU A 66 -9.35 9.07 -17.83
N ILE A 67 -9.18 8.15 -18.79
CA ILE A 67 -9.15 6.69 -18.51
C ILE A 67 -7.86 6.05 -19.05
N GLU A 68 -7.31 6.58 -20.14
CA GLU A 68 -5.94 6.26 -20.61
C GLU A 68 -4.87 6.85 -19.68
N SER A 69 -5.19 7.92 -18.95
CA SER A 69 -4.23 8.67 -18.15
C SER A 69 -3.79 7.96 -16.87
N LEU A 70 -4.64 7.07 -16.31
CA LEU A 70 -4.20 6.17 -15.25
C LEU A 70 -3.16 5.16 -15.78
N SER A 71 -3.30 4.73 -17.03
CA SER A 71 -2.29 3.88 -17.64
C SER A 71 -1.02 4.66 -17.93
N TYR A 72 -1.07 5.92 -18.38
CA TYR A 72 0.07 6.61 -19.01
C TYR A 72 1.28 6.92 -18.10
N ILE A 73 1.06 7.35 -16.85
CA ILE A 73 2.17 7.60 -15.92
C ILE A 73 2.74 6.30 -15.39
N PHE A 74 1.86 5.34 -15.07
CA PHE A 74 2.30 3.97 -14.81
C PHE A 74 3.06 3.43 -16.01
N GLN A 75 2.62 3.69 -17.24
CA GLN A 75 3.32 3.29 -18.45
C GLN A 75 4.70 3.90 -18.43
N ARG A 76 4.89 5.20 -18.20
CA ARG A 76 6.23 5.80 -18.31
C ARG A 76 7.21 5.41 -17.20
N LEU A 77 6.71 5.15 -15.99
CA LEU A 77 7.54 4.65 -14.88
C LEU A 77 7.85 3.16 -15.05
N THR A 78 6.86 2.40 -15.51
CA THR A 78 6.91 0.94 -15.58
C THR A 78 7.26 0.42 -16.96
N THR A 79 7.42 1.27 -17.99
CA THR A 79 7.91 0.88 -19.33
C THR A 79 9.33 0.36 -19.26
N LEU A 80 10.08 0.78 -18.24
CA LEU A 80 11.38 0.21 -17.91
C LEU A 80 11.26 -1.19 -17.30
N PHE A 81 10.08 -1.64 -16.91
CA PHE A 81 9.88 -2.96 -16.34
C PHE A 81 9.27 -3.90 -17.36
N HIS A 82 9.82 -5.11 -17.36
CA HIS A 82 9.20 -6.26 -17.97
C HIS A 82 7.70 -6.38 -17.59
N PRO A 83 6.81 -6.79 -18.53
CA PRO A 83 5.37 -6.92 -18.30
C PRO A 83 4.96 -7.61 -16.99
N ASN A 84 5.70 -8.64 -16.56
CA ASN A 84 5.46 -9.36 -15.31
C ASN A 84 5.56 -8.44 -14.07
N ALA A 85 6.67 -7.73 -13.92
CA ALA A 85 6.86 -6.76 -12.82
C ALA A 85 5.83 -5.62 -12.87
N ARG A 86 5.43 -5.15 -14.07
CA ARG A 86 4.36 -4.14 -14.19
C ARG A 86 3.03 -4.64 -13.64
N LEU A 87 2.67 -5.89 -13.98
CA LEU A 87 1.44 -6.50 -13.51
C LEU A 87 1.45 -6.64 -11.98
N ILE A 88 2.57 -7.11 -11.41
CA ILE A 88 2.73 -7.24 -9.95
C ILE A 88 2.58 -5.88 -9.26
N LEU A 89 3.21 -4.84 -9.80
CA LEU A 89 3.06 -3.49 -9.27
C LEU A 89 1.61 -3.00 -9.29
N LYS A 90 0.85 -3.27 -10.37
CA LYS A 90 -0.58 -2.91 -10.43
C LYS A 90 -1.39 -3.59 -9.31
N PHE A 91 -1.16 -4.88 -9.07
CA PHE A 91 -1.79 -5.59 -7.96
C PHE A 91 -1.38 -5.02 -6.60
N HIS A 92 -0.09 -4.73 -6.41
CA HIS A 92 0.41 -4.13 -5.17
C HIS A 92 -0.30 -2.81 -4.85
N ILE A 93 -0.45 -1.93 -5.85
CA ILE A 93 -1.16 -0.66 -5.70
C ILE A 93 -2.64 -0.86 -5.40
N PHE A 94 -3.29 -1.82 -6.05
CA PHE A 94 -4.68 -2.16 -5.74
C PHE A 94 -4.86 -2.56 -4.27
N PHE A 95 -3.97 -3.37 -3.72
CA PHE A 95 -4.00 -3.73 -2.30
C PHE A 95 -3.74 -2.53 -1.38
N LEU A 96 -2.81 -1.65 -1.75
CA LEU A 96 -2.61 -0.39 -1.02
C LEU A 96 -3.87 0.49 -1.03
N PHE A 97 -4.60 0.57 -2.13
CA PHE A 97 -5.89 1.28 -2.18
C PHE A 97 -6.93 0.65 -1.26
N CYS A 98 -7.04 -0.68 -1.23
CA CYS A 98 -7.94 -1.38 -0.30
C CYS A 98 -7.58 -1.05 1.16
N SER A 99 -6.29 -1.03 1.46
CA SER A 99 -5.76 -0.65 2.77
C SER A 99 -6.11 0.79 3.14
N ILE A 100 -5.94 1.75 2.23
CA ILE A 100 -6.31 3.15 2.47
C ILE A 100 -7.81 3.26 2.75
N PHE A 101 -8.64 2.62 1.92
CA PHE A 101 -10.09 2.60 2.11
C PHE A 101 -10.45 2.05 3.49
N GLY A 102 -9.93 0.88 3.85
CA GLY A 102 -10.17 0.28 5.16
C GLY A 102 -9.68 1.15 6.33
N THR A 103 -8.62 1.93 6.14
CA THR A 103 -8.09 2.86 7.16
C THR A 103 -8.97 4.09 7.32
N VAL A 104 -9.36 4.74 6.22
CA VAL A 104 -10.22 5.94 6.26
C VAL A 104 -11.57 5.61 6.87
N PHE A 105 -12.21 4.53 6.43
CA PHE A 105 -13.52 4.14 6.95
C PHE A 105 -13.44 3.45 8.31
N GLY A 106 -12.38 2.69 8.61
CA GLY A 106 -12.25 2.00 9.89
C GLY A 106 -11.79 2.93 11.00
N ASP A 107 -10.58 3.48 10.86
CA ASP A 107 -9.97 4.32 11.89
C ASP A 107 -10.63 5.71 11.94
N GLY A 108 -11.04 6.25 10.78
CA GLY A 108 -11.78 7.51 10.74
C GLY A 108 -13.15 7.42 11.41
N PHE A 109 -13.87 6.30 11.24
CA PHE A 109 -15.14 6.09 11.93
C PHE A 109 -14.94 5.94 13.44
N ASN A 110 -13.90 5.21 13.89
CA ASN A 110 -13.54 5.17 15.31
C ASN A 110 -13.25 6.58 15.83
N ALA A 111 -12.51 7.42 15.10
CA ALA A 111 -12.23 8.79 15.51
C ALA A 111 -13.51 9.62 15.68
N VAL A 112 -14.46 9.53 14.75
CA VAL A 112 -15.78 10.21 14.84
C VAL A 112 -16.59 9.70 16.03
N LEU A 113 -16.60 8.38 16.25
CA LEU A 113 -17.29 7.75 17.37
C LEU A 113 -16.81 8.28 18.73
N PHE A 114 -15.50 8.38 18.93
CA PHE A 114 -14.95 8.81 20.22
C PHE A 114 -14.84 10.33 20.39
N THR A 115 -15.15 11.12 19.35
CA THR A 115 -15.16 12.59 19.40
C THR A 115 -16.57 13.14 19.31
N VAL A 116 -17.16 13.13 18.12
CA VAL A 116 -18.46 13.75 17.82
C VAL A 116 -19.58 13.06 18.58
N PHE A 117 -19.64 11.73 18.52
CA PHE A 117 -20.73 11.00 19.18
C PHE A 117 -20.59 11.01 20.70
N ARG A 118 -19.37 11.02 21.23
CA ARG A 118 -19.12 11.28 22.64
C ARG A 118 -19.64 12.65 23.06
N TRP A 119 -19.29 13.70 22.31
CA TRP A 119 -19.72 15.07 22.59
C TRP A 119 -21.25 15.21 22.58
N VAL A 120 -21.92 14.58 21.61
CA VAL A 120 -23.39 14.56 21.55
C VAL A 120 -24.04 13.84 22.75
N SER A 121 -23.33 12.89 23.37
CA SER A 121 -23.85 12.04 24.44
C SER A 121 -23.28 12.37 25.82
N GLU A 122 -22.73 13.58 26.00
CA GLU A 122 -22.02 13.99 27.23
C GLU A 122 -22.89 13.89 28.50
N ASN A 123 -24.21 14.02 28.36
CA ASN A 123 -25.17 13.97 29.47
C ASN A 123 -25.65 12.55 29.82
N GLU A 124 -25.24 11.52 29.08
CA GLU A 124 -25.63 10.14 29.38
C GLU A 124 -24.68 9.51 30.40
N ASN A 125 -25.20 8.69 31.31
CA ASN A 125 -24.40 7.98 32.33
C ASN A 125 -23.31 7.08 31.73
N CYS A 126 -23.40 6.76 30.43
CA CYS A 126 -22.42 5.98 29.71
C CYS A 126 -22.18 6.51 28.29
N PRO A 127 -21.33 7.54 28.12
CA PRO A 127 -21.11 8.17 26.83
C PRO A 127 -20.34 7.22 25.90
N GLY A 128 -21.04 6.59 24.95
CA GLY A 128 -20.41 5.78 23.92
C GLY A 128 -21.35 4.78 23.26
N PHE A 129 -21.43 4.85 21.92
CA PHE A 129 -22.25 3.92 21.14
C PHE A 129 -21.53 2.59 20.97
N LEU A 130 -22.28 1.52 21.23
CA LEU A 130 -21.86 0.17 20.89
C LEU A 130 -21.96 -0.02 19.37
N LEU A 131 -20.90 -0.55 18.77
CA LEU A 131 -20.85 -0.79 17.35
C LEU A 131 -21.44 -2.14 16.99
N SER A 132 -22.16 -2.15 15.87
CA SER A 132 -22.59 -3.39 15.24
C SER A 132 -21.36 -4.23 14.85
N PRO A 133 -21.34 -5.54 15.18
CA PRO A 133 -20.23 -6.42 14.79
C PRO A 133 -20.08 -6.55 13.27
N TYR A 134 -21.11 -6.22 12.47
CA TYR A 134 -21.00 -6.23 11.01
C TYR A 134 -20.07 -5.14 10.44
N LEU A 135 -19.75 -4.09 11.21
CA LEU A 135 -18.75 -3.09 10.82
C LEU A 135 -17.32 -3.67 10.75
N LEU A 136 -17.11 -4.90 11.24
CA LEU A 136 -15.87 -5.66 11.06
C LEU A 136 -15.46 -5.80 9.58
N ILE A 137 -16.40 -5.77 8.64
CA ILE A 137 -16.09 -5.87 7.22
C ILE A 137 -15.10 -4.79 6.76
N ILE A 138 -15.19 -3.58 7.33
CA ILE A 138 -14.27 -2.47 7.03
C ILE A 138 -12.86 -2.82 7.52
N LYS A 139 -12.74 -3.44 8.70
CA LYS A 139 -11.46 -3.93 9.22
C LYS A 139 -10.86 -5.03 8.36
N LEU A 140 -11.71 -5.93 7.86
CA LEU A 140 -11.27 -7.01 6.98
C LEU A 140 -10.72 -6.46 5.65
N ILE A 141 -11.35 -5.44 5.08
CA ILE A 141 -10.83 -4.75 3.87
C ILE A 141 -9.45 -4.13 4.14
N LYS A 142 -9.26 -3.50 5.31
CA LYS A 142 -7.98 -2.94 5.74
C LYS A 142 -6.89 -4.01 5.78
N LEU A 143 -7.16 -5.14 6.45
CA LEU A 143 -6.22 -6.25 6.60
C LEU A 143 -5.94 -6.95 5.26
N PHE A 144 -6.97 -7.09 4.41
CA PHE A 144 -6.83 -7.59 3.04
C PHE A 144 -5.83 -6.74 2.24
N GLY A 145 -5.92 -5.42 2.36
CA GLY A 145 -4.97 -4.51 1.72
C GLY A 145 -3.54 -4.64 2.25
N PHE A 146 -3.37 -4.71 3.58
CA PHE A 146 -2.04 -4.83 4.19
C PHE A 146 -1.34 -6.16 3.89
N ASP A 147 -2.04 -7.27 4.02
CA ASP A 147 -1.44 -8.56 3.68
C ASP A 147 -1.21 -8.63 2.17
N GLY A 148 -2.18 -8.17 1.38
CA GLY A 148 -2.06 -8.05 -0.06
C GLY A 148 -0.80 -7.33 -0.53
N SER A 149 -0.46 -6.19 0.09
CA SER A 149 0.76 -5.45 -0.24
C SER A 149 2.04 -6.23 0.11
N ALA A 150 2.06 -6.93 1.25
CA ALA A 150 3.19 -7.78 1.65
C ALA A 150 3.39 -8.98 0.70
N TYR A 151 2.33 -9.73 0.40
CA TYR A 151 2.39 -10.89 -0.49
C TYR A 151 2.72 -10.50 -1.94
N THR A 152 2.23 -9.35 -2.43
CA THR A 152 2.63 -8.85 -3.76
C THR A 152 4.07 -8.32 -3.80
N SER A 153 4.59 -7.78 -2.69
CA SER A 153 6.02 -7.46 -2.57
C SER A 153 6.89 -8.72 -2.67
N THR A 154 6.46 -9.83 -2.06
CA THR A 154 7.12 -11.14 -2.22
C THR A 154 7.01 -11.70 -3.63
N ALA A 155 5.85 -11.59 -4.28
CA ALA A 155 5.71 -11.91 -5.70
C ALA A 155 6.72 -11.13 -6.55
N TRP A 156 6.93 -9.84 -6.23
CA TRP A 156 7.90 -9.01 -6.93
C TRP A 156 9.35 -9.47 -6.70
N ALA A 157 9.69 -9.86 -5.47
CA ALA A 157 11.00 -10.40 -5.13
C ALA A 157 11.29 -11.71 -5.87
N LEU A 158 10.34 -12.65 -5.88
CA LEU A 158 10.45 -13.93 -6.61
C LEU A 158 10.60 -13.72 -8.12
N GLU A 159 9.85 -12.78 -8.67
CA GLU A 159 9.91 -12.43 -10.07
C GLU A 159 11.26 -11.81 -10.46
N ARG A 160 11.83 -10.96 -9.61
CA ARG A 160 13.19 -10.41 -9.81
C ARG A 160 14.29 -11.46 -9.62
N ILE A 161 14.12 -12.42 -8.71
CA ILE A 161 15.02 -13.59 -8.60
C ILE A 161 15.01 -14.34 -9.94
N TYR A 162 13.83 -14.67 -10.46
CA TYR A 162 13.70 -15.40 -11.71
C TYR A 162 14.33 -14.63 -12.88
N ALA A 163 14.06 -13.32 -13.00
CA ALA A 163 14.65 -12.45 -14.01
C ALA A 163 16.18 -12.36 -13.91
N THR A 164 16.73 -12.42 -12.70
CA THR A 164 18.19 -12.35 -12.47
C THR A 164 18.88 -13.68 -12.75
N VAL A 165 18.26 -14.82 -12.39
CA VAL A 165 18.84 -16.15 -12.58
C VAL A 165 18.72 -16.60 -14.05
N PHE A 166 17.57 -16.39 -14.67
CA PHE A 166 17.24 -16.91 -16.00
C PHE A 166 17.21 -15.84 -17.10
N LEU A 167 18.29 -15.06 -17.22
CA LEU A 167 18.40 -13.94 -18.18
C LEU A 167 17.90 -14.29 -19.59
N ASN A 168 18.45 -15.36 -20.20
CA ASN A 168 18.13 -15.72 -21.58
C ASN A 168 16.67 -16.19 -21.76
N SER A 169 16.14 -16.96 -20.81
CA SER A 169 14.79 -17.50 -20.92
C SER A 169 13.73 -16.48 -20.57
N TYR A 170 14.04 -15.51 -19.71
CA TYR A 170 13.06 -14.58 -19.15
C TYR A 170 12.45 -13.65 -20.19
N GLU A 171 13.22 -13.13 -21.14
CA GLU A 171 12.74 -12.21 -22.19
C GLU A 171 11.70 -12.84 -23.12
N SER A 172 11.83 -14.14 -23.37
CA SER A 172 10.87 -14.88 -24.21
C SER A 172 9.54 -15.18 -23.50
N LYS A 173 9.48 -15.00 -22.17
CA LYS A 173 8.30 -15.40 -21.38
C LYS A 173 7.29 -14.26 -21.36
N THR A 174 6.05 -14.62 -21.70
CA THR A 174 4.89 -13.74 -21.61
C THR A 174 4.57 -13.36 -20.15
N SER A 175 3.51 -12.57 -19.97
CA SER A 175 2.99 -12.12 -18.66
C SER A 175 2.47 -13.25 -17.74
N CYS A 176 2.65 -14.54 -18.11
CA CYS A 176 2.12 -15.69 -17.38
C CYS A 176 2.70 -15.82 -15.97
N LEU A 177 4.00 -15.56 -15.78
CA LEU A 177 4.63 -15.65 -14.47
C LEU A 177 4.04 -14.62 -13.49
N GLY A 178 3.84 -13.38 -13.95
CA GLY A 178 3.22 -12.33 -13.16
C GLY A 178 1.80 -12.69 -12.76
N TRP A 179 0.98 -13.20 -13.69
CA TRP A 179 -0.39 -13.64 -13.39
C TRP A 179 -0.42 -14.79 -12.38
N ALA A 180 0.47 -15.77 -12.51
CA ALA A 180 0.55 -16.89 -11.57
C ALA A 180 0.91 -16.41 -10.16
N LEU A 181 1.94 -15.57 -10.02
CA LEU A 181 2.38 -15.05 -8.73
C LEU A 181 1.33 -14.13 -8.08
N CYS A 182 0.72 -13.22 -8.85
CA CYS A 182 -0.36 -12.35 -8.38
C CYS A 182 -1.63 -13.13 -8.02
N GLY A 183 -1.98 -14.13 -8.82
CA GLY A 183 -3.12 -15.02 -8.56
C GLY A 183 -2.93 -15.78 -7.25
N LEU A 184 -1.75 -16.36 -7.04
CA LEU A 184 -1.41 -17.05 -5.79
C LEU A 184 -1.48 -16.10 -4.58
N ALA A 185 -0.86 -14.92 -4.67
CA ALA A 185 -0.93 -13.91 -3.61
C ALA A 185 -2.38 -13.52 -3.28
N THR A 186 -3.20 -13.30 -4.31
CA THR A 186 -4.61 -12.92 -4.15
C THR A 186 -5.45 -14.05 -3.52
N VAL A 187 -5.22 -15.30 -3.90
CA VAL A 187 -5.89 -16.47 -3.31
C VAL A 187 -5.53 -16.61 -1.83
N VAL A 188 -4.24 -16.51 -1.47
CA VAL A 188 -3.79 -16.63 -0.08
C VAL A 188 -4.38 -15.52 0.79
N VAL A 189 -4.37 -14.28 0.31
CA VAL A 189 -4.87 -13.12 1.06
C VAL A 189 -6.39 -13.13 1.18
N THR A 190 -7.11 -13.49 0.11
CA THR A 190 -8.56 -13.69 0.14
C THR A 190 -8.93 -14.80 1.11
N GLY A 191 -8.27 -15.97 1.02
CA GLY A 191 -8.50 -17.11 1.90
C GLY A 191 -8.27 -16.74 3.37
N SER A 192 -7.17 -16.06 3.67
CA SER A 192 -6.87 -15.58 5.03
C SER A 192 -7.93 -14.60 5.54
N THR A 193 -8.42 -13.70 4.68
CA THR A 193 -9.46 -12.72 5.03
C THR A 193 -10.82 -13.40 5.27
N VAL A 194 -11.19 -14.39 4.46
CA VAL A 194 -12.40 -15.20 4.66
C VAL A 194 -12.31 -15.95 5.98
N ILE A 195 -11.19 -16.61 6.28
CA ILE A 195 -10.98 -17.33 7.55
C ILE A 195 -11.10 -16.38 8.74
N ARG A 196 -10.53 -15.17 8.67
CA ARG A 196 -10.72 -14.14 9.72
C ARG A 196 -12.21 -13.83 9.93
N GLY A 197 -12.94 -13.57 8.84
CA GLY A 197 -14.38 -13.32 8.91
C GLY A 197 -15.13 -14.48 9.57
N LEU A 198 -14.85 -15.72 9.18
CA LEU A 198 -15.49 -16.91 9.77
C LEU A 198 -15.15 -17.13 11.25
N LEU A 199 -13.98 -16.67 11.71
CA LEU A 199 -13.55 -16.78 13.10
C LEU A 199 -13.97 -15.58 13.97
N CYS A 200 -14.64 -14.57 13.39
CA CYS A 200 -15.14 -13.43 14.15
C CYS A 200 -16.37 -13.80 14.99
N ASP A 201 -16.43 -13.28 16.21
CA ASP A 201 -17.62 -13.39 17.06
C ASP A 201 -18.57 -12.23 16.74
N TYR A 202 -19.63 -12.52 15.99
CA TYR A 202 -20.66 -11.55 15.63
C TYR A 202 -21.80 -11.46 16.65
N SER A 203 -21.74 -12.21 17.76
CA SER A 203 -22.80 -12.21 18.77
C SER A 203 -22.71 -11.02 19.73
N LYS A 204 -21.53 -10.40 19.85
CA LYS A 204 -21.25 -9.34 20.82
C LYS A 204 -21.07 -7.99 20.14
N PRO A 205 -21.66 -6.91 20.69
CA PRO A 205 -21.33 -5.57 20.26
C PRO A 205 -19.86 -5.25 20.54
N MET A 206 -19.28 -4.35 19.75
CA MET A 206 -17.87 -3.99 19.87
C MET A 206 -17.71 -2.55 20.34
N LEU A 207 -16.65 -2.31 21.10
CA LEU A 207 -16.29 -0.96 21.57
C LEU A 207 -15.65 -0.13 20.45
N ALA A 208 -14.87 -0.77 19.59
CA ALA A 208 -14.22 -0.16 18.45
C ALA A 208 -14.14 -1.18 17.30
N ILE A 209 -13.83 -0.71 16.09
CA ILE A 209 -13.61 -1.59 14.93
C ILE A 209 -12.30 -2.39 15.12
N MET A 210 -12.38 -3.54 15.80
CA MET A 210 -11.26 -4.44 16.13
C MET A 210 -11.65 -5.91 15.91
N LEU A 211 -10.70 -6.79 15.64
CA LEU A 211 -10.99 -8.23 15.52
C LEU A 211 -11.14 -8.88 16.92
N PRO A 212 -12.29 -9.49 17.25
CA PRO A 212 -12.47 -10.16 18.54
C PRO A 212 -11.95 -11.60 18.55
N GLY A 213 -11.70 -12.12 19.76
CA GLY A 213 -11.65 -13.55 20.06
C GLY A 213 -10.67 -14.39 19.22
N LYS A 214 -11.18 -15.46 18.60
CA LYS A 214 -10.37 -16.41 17.81
C LYS A 214 -9.79 -15.77 16.54
N SER A 215 -10.52 -14.86 15.91
CA SER A 215 -10.03 -14.12 14.75
C SER A 215 -8.80 -13.28 15.07
N TYR A 216 -8.67 -12.75 16.30
CA TYR A 216 -7.47 -12.02 16.72
C TYR A 216 -6.24 -12.92 16.69
N LYS A 217 -6.30 -14.10 17.32
CA LYS A 217 -5.17 -15.05 17.34
C LYS A 217 -4.73 -15.46 15.94
N PHE A 218 -5.68 -15.78 15.07
CA PHE A 218 -5.39 -16.10 13.67
C PHE A 218 -4.77 -14.90 12.94
N SER A 219 -5.30 -13.68 13.16
CA SER A 219 -4.72 -12.47 12.57
C SER A 219 -3.28 -12.25 13.00
N MET A 220 -2.94 -12.48 14.28
CA MET A 220 -1.57 -12.39 14.76
C MET A 220 -0.65 -13.41 14.09
N MET A 221 -1.12 -14.63 13.85
CA MET A 221 -0.35 -15.64 13.09
C MET A 221 -0.07 -15.16 11.66
N VAL A 222 -1.08 -14.64 10.96
CA VAL A 222 -0.90 -14.13 9.60
C VAL A 222 0.05 -12.92 9.59
N THR A 223 -0.07 -12.01 10.55
CA THR A 223 0.84 -10.85 10.69
C THR A 223 2.29 -11.29 10.94
N ASN A 224 2.52 -12.35 11.71
CA ASN A 224 3.87 -12.91 11.90
C ASN A 224 4.44 -13.48 10.58
N VAL A 225 3.61 -14.18 9.78
CA VAL A 225 4.02 -14.66 8.45
C VAL A 225 4.36 -13.48 7.54
N SER A 226 3.50 -12.46 7.47
CA SER A 226 3.75 -11.24 6.69
C SER A 226 5.04 -10.54 7.14
N THR A 227 5.35 -10.52 8.44
CA THR A 227 6.61 -9.96 8.97
C THR A 227 7.83 -10.70 8.43
N PHE A 228 7.78 -12.03 8.44
CA PHE A 228 8.84 -12.86 7.87
C PHE A 228 9.02 -12.56 6.38
N LEU A 229 7.92 -12.42 5.64
CA LEU A 229 7.94 -12.05 4.22
C LEU A 229 8.58 -10.68 3.99
N GLU A 230 8.32 -9.69 4.83
CA GLU A 230 8.96 -8.36 4.73
C GLU A 230 10.48 -8.43 4.89
N PHE A 231 10.97 -9.16 5.90
CA PHE A 231 12.41 -9.37 6.06
C PHE A 231 13.01 -10.12 4.86
N PHE A 232 12.32 -11.16 4.40
CA PHE A 232 12.71 -11.90 3.20
C PHE A 232 12.80 -10.99 1.97
N ASN A 233 11.83 -10.08 1.77
CA ASN A 233 11.80 -9.15 0.65
C ASN A 233 13.00 -8.19 0.68
N VAL A 234 13.24 -7.54 1.83
CA VAL A 234 14.37 -6.60 2.00
C VAL A 234 15.70 -7.30 1.75
N PHE A 235 15.90 -8.48 2.35
CA PHE A 235 17.13 -9.25 2.19
C PHE A 235 17.34 -9.71 0.75
N THR A 236 16.27 -10.21 0.11
CA THR A 236 16.30 -10.63 -1.29
C THR A 236 16.67 -9.46 -2.21
N PHE A 237 16.01 -8.31 -2.07
CA PHE A 237 16.31 -7.15 -2.92
C PHE A 237 17.71 -6.60 -2.67
N LEU A 238 18.22 -6.65 -1.44
CA LEU A 238 19.62 -6.29 -1.14
C LEU A 238 20.60 -7.21 -1.88
N ILE A 239 20.42 -8.53 -1.77
CA ILE A 239 21.26 -9.51 -2.48
C ILE A 239 21.18 -9.29 -3.99
N LEU A 240 19.98 -9.16 -4.54
CA LEU A 240 19.79 -8.95 -5.97
C LEU A 240 20.47 -7.66 -6.44
N LEU A 241 20.41 -6.58 -5.65
CA LEU A 241 21.08 -5.33 -5.98
C LEU A 241 22.60 -5.52 -6.05
N LEU A 242 23.19 -6.19 -5.05
CA LEU A 242 24.62 -6.47 -5.02
C LEU A 242 25.06 -7.38 -6.17
N VAL A 243 24.32 -8.46 -6.44
CA VAL A 243 24.59 -9.40 -7.53
C VAL A 243 24.50 -8.69 -8.89
N ASN A 244 23.46 -7.88 -9.10
CA ASN A 244 23.26 -7.18 -10.37
C ASN A 244 24.32 -6.09 -10.60
N GLN A 245 24.72 -5.36 -9.54
CA GLN A 245 25.84 -4.41 -9.64
C GLN A 245 27.17 -5.11 -9.95
N TYR A 246 27.43 -6.25 -9.31
CA TYR A 246 28.64 -7.04 -9.57
C TYR A 246 28.68 -7.54 -11.02
N ARG A 247 27.56 -8.08 -11.52
CA ARG A 247 27.43 -8.52 -12.91
C ARG A 247 27.61 -7.36 -13.89
N LEU A 248 26.99 -6.21 -13.63
CA LEU A 248 27.14 -5.02 -14.47
C LEU A 248 28.61 -4.61 -14.64
N ARG A 249 29.40 -4.64 -13.56
CA ARG A 249 30.85 -4.34 -13.60
C ARG A 249 31.64 -5.38 -14.41
N LYS A 250 31.29 -6.67 -14.31
CA LYS A 250 31.95 -7.74 -15.07
C LYS A 250 31.60 -7.70 -16.56
N THR A 251 30.33 -7.45 -16.88
CA THR A 251 29.85 -7.40 -18.27
C THR A 251 30.45 -6.23 -19.06
N ALA A 252 30.90 -5.16 -18.39
CA ALA A 252 31.67 -4.10 -19.04
C ALA A 252 33.02 -4.58 -19.62
N ARG A 253 33.54 -5.73 -19.17
CA ARG A 253 34.83 -6.29 -19.60
C ARG A 253 34.71 -7.44 -20.61
N ILE A 254 33.53 -8.06 -20.72
CA ILE A 254 33.32 -9.29 -21.49
C ILE A 254 32.41 -8.99 -22.70
N GLU A 255 32.67 -9.66 -23.82
CA GLU A 255 31.85 -9.64 -25.04
C GLU A 255 30.51 -10.38 -24.83
N CYS A 256 29.68 -9.93 -23.89
CA CYS A 256 28.31 -10.42 -23.76
C CYS A 256 27.41 -9.83 -24.84
N SER A 257 26.36 -10.59 -25.22
CA SER A 257 25.31 -10.11 -26.13
C SER A 257 24.66 -8.81 -25.63
N LEU A 258 24.24 -7.97 -26.57
CA LEU A 258 23.55 -6.70 -26.27
C LEU A 258 22.27 -6.92 -25.44
N ALA A 259 21.55 -8.00 -25.68
CA ALA A 259 20.35 -8.38 -24.92
C ALA A 259 20.68 -8.62 -23.43
N SER A 260 21.75 -9.38 -23.14
CA SER A 260 22.18 -9.64 -21.76
C SER A 260 22.60 -8.34 -21.04
N LYS A 261 23.32 -7.45 -21.75
CA LYS A 261 23.70 -6.12 -21.23
C LYS A 261 22.47 -5.28 -20.88
N TYR A 262 21.46 -5.26 -21.75
CA TYR A 262 20.22 -4.53 -21.54
C TYR A 262 19.46 -5.06 -20.32
N GLN A 263 19.26 -6.38 -20.22
CA GLN A 263 18.55 -7.00 -19.11
C GLN A 263 19.23 -6.79 -17.75
N ILE A 264 20.56 -6.90 -17.68
CA ILE A 264 21.30 -6.64 -16.43
C ILE A 264 21.09 -5.18 -16.00
N ARG A 265 21.15 -4.23 -16.95
CA ARG A 265 20.89 -2.83 -16.67
C ARG A 265 19.46 -2.59 -16.21
N GLU A 266 18.48 -3.18 -16.88
CA GLU A 266 17.06 -3.14 -16.47
C GLU A 266 16.91 -3.64 -15.03
N ASN A 267 17.50 -4.78 -14.70
CA ASN A 267 17.44 -5.37 -13.37
C ASN A 267 18.11 -4.49 -12.30
N VAL A 268 19.23 -3.83 -12.59
CA VAL A 268 19.84 -2.86 -11.66
C VAL A 268 18.92 -1.65 -11.45
N GLU A 269 18.37 -1.08 -12.52
CA GLU A 269 17.48 0.09 -12.45
C GLU A 269 16.14 -0.23 -11.74
N ALA A 270 15.65 -1.45 -11.92
CA ALA A 270 14.46 -1.97 -11.24
C ALA A 270 14.74 -2.25 -9.76
N THR A 271 15.74 -3.04 -9.43
CA THR A 271 16.03 -3.38 -8.03
C THR A 271 16.44 -2.16 -7.21
N SER A 272 17.13 -1.17 -7.82
CA SER A 272 17.42 0.11 -7.15
C SER A 272 16.18 0.98 -6.89
N LEU A 273 15.06 0.75 -7.60
CA LEU A 273 13.76 1.33 -7.22
C LEU A 273 13.10 0.56 -6.10
N ILE A 274 13.05 -0.76 -6.27
CA ILE A 274 12.20 -1.62 -5.46
C ILE A 274 12.78 -1.79 -4.06
N PHE A 275 14.11 -1.82 -3.93
CA PHE A 275 14.78 -2.00 -2.64
C PHE A 275 14.41 -0.89 -1.62
N PRO A 276 14.54 0.42 -1.92
CA PRO A 276 14.08 1.47 -1.02
C PRO A 276 12.58 1.36 -0.66
N LEU A 277 11.75 0.93 -1.61
CA LEU A 277 10.32 0.74 -1.39
C LEU A 277 10.02 -0.41 -0.42
N ALA A 278 10.69 -1.54 -0.60
CA ALA A 278 10.58 -2.70 0.30
C ALA A 278 11.13 -2.38 1.69
N LEU A 279 12.24 -1.64 1.77
CA LEU A 279 12.80 -1.18 3.05
C LEU A 279 11.82 -0.27 3.79
N LEU A 280 11.24 0.70 3.08
CA LEU A 280 10.25 1.63 3.63
C LEU A 280 9.00 0.88 4.12
N HIS A 281 8.50 -0.08 3.34
CA HIS A 281 7.35 -0.91 3.70
C HIS A 281 7.64 -1.70 4.98
N CYS A 282 8.79 -2.37 5.04
CA CYS A 282 9.24 -3.11 6.22
C CYS A 282 9.34 -2.21 7.47
N ILE A 283 9.97 -1.03 7.37
CA ILE A 283 10.10 -0.10 8.50
C ILE A 283 8.74 0.32 9.09
N PHE A 284 7.75 0.60 8.25
CA PHE A 284 6.42 1.02 8.72
C PHE A 284 5.52 -0.16 9.12
N TYR A 285 5.81 -1.37 8.64
CA TYR A 285 5.08 -2.58 9.01
C TYR A 285 5.54 -3.17 10.35
N LEU A 286 6.84 -3.10 10.64
CA LEU A 286 7.46 -3.74 11.82
C LEU A 286 6.86 -3.33 13.17
N PRO A 287 6.56 -2.04 13.44
CA PRO A 287 5.95 -1.65 14.71
C PRO A 287 4.63 -2.41 14.97
N ALA A 288 3.77 -2.52 13.97
CA ALA A 288 2.50 -3.23 14.09
C ALA A 288 2.69 -4.73 14.32
N SER A 289 3.77 -5.30 13.79
CA SER A 289 3.91 -6.74 13.67
C SER A 289 4.80 -7.38 14.74
N VAL A 290 5.79 -6.64 15.25
CA VAL A 290 6.71 -7.09 16.30
C VAL A 290 6.29 -6.57 17.67
N ILE A 291 5.95 -5.28 17.78
CA ILE A 291 5.63 -4.66 19.06
C ILE A 291 4.29 -5.20 19.58
N MET A 292 3.30 -5.33 18.69
CA MET A 292 1.95 -5.75 19.07
C MET A 292 1.89 -7.14 19.74
N PRO A 293 2.44 -8.24 19.18
CA PRO A 293 2.40 -9.53 19.85
C PRO A 293 3.14 -9.56 21.19
N ILE A 294 4.23 -8.79 21.32
CA ILE A 294 5.05 -8.76 22.55
C ILE A 294 4.28 -8.06 23.67
N ILE A 295 3.73 -6.87 23.40
CA ILE A 295 3.06 -6.08 24.45
C ILE A 295 1.67 -6.65 24.79
N THR A 296 0.96 -7.22 23.82
CA THR A 296 -0.43 -7.64 24.04
C THR A 296 -0.64 -9.03 24.62
N LYS A 297 0.45 -9.74 24.94
CA LYS A 297 0.36 -11.08 25.54
C LYS A 297 -0.44 -11.07 26.84
N ASP A 298 -0.20 -10.05 27.68
CA ASP A 298 -0.78 -9.95 29.03
C ASP A 298 -1.71 -8.73 29.20
N ALA A 299 -1.92 -7.96 28.13
CA ALA A 299 -2.76 -6.76 28.15
C ALA A 299 -4.26 -7.07 28.14
N GLY A 300 -5.05 -6.27 28.87
CA GLY A 300 -6.51 -6.32 28.80
C GLY A 300 -7.03 -5.91 27.42
N ASP A 301 -8.27 -6.26 27.07
CA ASP A 301 -8.78 -6.05 25.70
C ASP A 301 -8.78 -4.58 25.26
N VAL A 302 -9.11 -3.65 26.17
CA VAL A 302 -9.03 -2.20 25.91
C VAL A 302 -7.58 -1.76 25.65
N GLU A 303 -6.62 -2.27 26.41
CA GLU A 303 -5.21 -1.95 26.22
C GLU A 303 -4.69 -2.50 24.89
N LYS A 304 -5.12 -3.70 24.50
CA LYS A 304 -4.82 -4.24 23.17
C LYS A 304 -5.34 -3.30 22.07
N VAL A 305 -6.56 -2.77 22.19
CA VAL A 305 -7.12 -1.82 21.21
C VAL A 305 -6.27 -0.56 21.11
N ILE A 306 -5.91 0.03 22.25
CA ILE A 306 -5.10 1.25 22.31
C ILE A 306 -3.73 1.00 21.68
N LEU A 307 -3.07 -0.09 22.06
CA LEU A 307 -1.75 -0.46 21.54
C LEU A 307 -1.79 -0.74 20.03
N PHE A 308 -2.79 -1.47 19.55
CA PHE A 308 -2.98 -1.74 18.12
C PHE A 308 -3.13 -0.43 17.34
N ALA A 309 -3.99 0.46 17.83
CA ALA A 309 -4.24 1.74 17.20
C ALA A 309 -3.03 2.69 17.28
N ASN A 310 -2.02 2.44 18.12
CA ASN A 310 -0.81 3.26 18.16
C ASN A 310 0.37 2.64 17.39
N ALA A 311 0.44 1.30 17.32
CA ALA A 311 1.53 0.58 16.67
C ALA A 311 1.40 0.53 15.13
N GLU A 312 0.21 0.78 14.59
CA GLU A 312 -0.02 0.64 13.16
C GLU A 312 0.38 1.91 12.39
N TRP A 313 1.53 1.90 11.69
CA TRP A 313 2.09 3.08 10.99
C TRP A 313 1.98 3.03 9.47
N MET A 314 1.22 2.08 8.94
CA MET A 314 1.14 1.83 7.51
C MET A 314 0.51 2.99 6.71
N SER A 315 -0.31 3.85 7.33
CA SER A 315 -0.77 5.11 6.72
C SER A 315 0.38 6.04 6.33
N ILE A 316 1.45 6.08 7.13
CA ILE A 316 2.63 6.90 6.86
C ILE A 316 3.38 6.36 5.62
N TYR A 317 3.44 5.04 5.47
CA TYR A 317 4.01 4.41 4.29
C TYR A 317 3.34 4.87 2.99
N ILE A 318 2.02 5.01 2.96
CA ILE A 318 1.28 5.45 1.75
C ILE A 318 1.73 6.86 1.30
N VAL A 319 1.89 7.79 2.26
CA VAL A 319 2.39 9.14 1.97
C VAL A 319 3.85 9.08 1.53
N ALA A 320 4.68 8.33 2.26
CA ALA A 320 6.10 8.21 1.96
C ALA A 320 6.37 7.56 0.59
N LEU A 321 5.58 6.54 0.21
CA LEU A 321 5.59 5.93 -1.12
C LEU A 321 5.28 6.96 -2.20
N SER A 322 4.23 7.76 -2.01
CA SER A 322 3.83 8.80 -2.96
C SER A 322 4.93 9.84 -3.15
N LEU A 323 5.54 10.31 -2.05
CA LEU A 323 6.66 11.26 -2.07
C LEU A 323 7.90 10.67 -2.75
N LEU A 324 8.23 9.41 -2.49
CA LEU A 324 9.38 8.74 -3.11
C LEU A 324 9.20 8.60 -4.63
N LEU A 325 8.00 8.22 -5.08
CA LEU A 325 7.67 8.15 -6.50
C LEU A 325 7.72 9.53 -7.17
N CYS A 326 7.24 10.58 -6.49
CA CYS A 326 7.36 11.97 -6.96
C CYS A 326 8.81 12.38 -7.14
N TRP A 327 9.61 12.19 -6.10
CA TRP A 327 11.00 12.58 -6.07
C TRP A 327 11.77 11.89 -7.19
N ARG A 328 11.61 10.57 -7.33
CA ARG A 328 12.24 9.81 -8.42
C ARG A 328 11.82 10.31 -9.80
N ASN A 329 10.54 10.57 -10.02
CA ASN A 329 10.06 11.13 -11.27
C ASN A 329 10.69 12.49 -11.58
N GLY A 330 10.80 13.36 -10.57
CA GLY A 330 11.47 14.65 -10.67
C GLY A 330 12.93 14.50 -11.07
N VAL A 331 13.69 13.62 -10.41
CA VAL A 331 15.10 13.34 -10.73
C VAL A 331 15.25 12.85 -12.16
N LYS A 332 14.42 11.89 -12.61
CA LYS A 332 14.47 11.37 -13.99
C LYS A 332 14.16 12.45 -15.03
N ARG A 333 13.16 13.30 -14.75
CA ARG A 333 12.82 14.42 -15.63
C ARG A 333 13.96 15.42 -15.73
N ASN A 334 14.56 15.80 -14.61
CA ASN A 334 15.68 16.73 -14.56
C ASN A 334 16.90 16.18 -15.30
N ALA A 335 17.18 14.87 -15.20
CA ALA A 335 18.24 14.23 -15.95
C ALA A 335 17.99 14.29 -17.46
N VAL A 336 16.76 14.03 -17.92
CA VAL A 336 16.38 14.16 -19.34
C VAL A 336 16.48 15.61 -19.80
N GLU A 337 15.97 16.57 -19.02
CA GLU A 337 16.06 18.00 -19.33
C GLU A 337 17.52 18.47 -19.40
N SER A 338 18.39 17.99 -18.50
CA SER A 338 19.82 18.29 -18.53
C SER A 338 20.51 17.70 -19.76
N LEU A 339 20.17 16.47 -20.17
CA LEU A 339 20.69 15.87 -21.40
C LEU A 339 20.23 16.66 -22.64
N VAL A 340 18.97 17.08 -22.68
CA VAL A 340 18.43 17.91 -23.78
C VAL A 340 19.13 19.26 -23.85
N ARG A 341 19.38 19.89 -22.69
CA ARG A 341 20.08 21.18 -22.59
C ARG A 341 21.55 21.07 -22.98
N ASN A 342 22.24 20.03 -22.53
CA ASN A 342 23.68 19.87 -22.74
C ASN A 342 24.03 19.34 -24.14
N ASN A 343 23.14 18.58 -24.79
CA ASN A 343 23.47 17.95 -26.06
C ASN A 343 23.49 18.90 -27.28
N LEU A 344 23.28 20.22 -27.17
CA LEU A 344 23.24 21.20 -28.29
C LEU A 344 22.25 20.90 -29.45
N ILE A 345 21.69 19.70 -29.50
CA ILE A 345 20.73 19.15 -30.44
C ILE A 345 19.30 19.48 -29.99
N GLY A 346 19.13 19.90 -28.73
CA GLY A 346 17.83 20.07 -28.06
C GLY A 346 16.92 21.12 -28.70
N GLU A 347 17.39 22.36 -28.83
CA GLU A 347 16.54 23.46 -29.30
C GLU A 347 16.18 23.33 -30.78
N LYS A 348 17.15 22.96 -31.63
CA LYS A 348 16.94 22.90 -33.09
C LYS A 348 15.91 21.84 -33.52
N TYR A 349 15.72 20.79 -32.72
CA TYR A 349 14.78 19.70 -33.00
C TYR A 349 13.67 19.55 -31.95
N ALA A 350 13.48 20.54 -31.07
CA ALA A 350 12.40 20.52 -30.08
C ALA A 350 11.02 20.62 -30.76
N ASN A 351 10.90 21.46 -31.79
CA ASN A 351 9.66 21.63 -32.56
C ASN A 351 9.31 20.37 -33.36
N ASP A 352 10.28 19.78 -34.08
CA ASP A 352 10.09 18.53 -34.83
C ASP A 352 9.60 17.36 -33.94
N ARG A 353 10.10 17.28 -32.69
CA ARG A 353 9.66 16.27 -31.70
C ARG A 353 8.24 16.52 -31.22
N ARG A 354 7.85 17.79 -31.07
CA ARG A 354 6.50 18.17 -30.61
C ARG A 354 5.45 17.85 -31.68
N GLU A 355 5.84 17.90 -32.95
CA GLU A 355 5.00 17.55 -34.09
C GLU A 355 4.95 16.05 -34.40
N GLY A 356 5.69 15.21 -33.65
CA GLY A 356 5.69 13.77 -33.85
C GLY A 356 6.36 13.28 -35.14
N ARG A 357 7.14 14.13 -35.81
CA ARG A 357 7.80 13.84 -37.11
C ARG A 357 9.22 13.27 -36.98
N VAL A 358 9.66 12.89 -35.78
CA VAL A 358 11.02 12.37 -35.60
C VAL A 358 11.02 10.86 -35.76
N ASP A 359 11.14 10.45 -37.02
CA ASP A 359 11.43 9.07 -37.36
C ASP A 359 12.78 8.64 -36.77
N THR A 360 12.83 7.40 -36.28
CA THR A 360 14.01 6.69 -35.76
C THR A 360 15.24 6.80 -36.68
N ALA A 361 15.04 7.06 -37.97
CA ALA A 361 16.09 7.32 -38.95
C ALA A 361 17.02 8.49 -38.57
N LYS A 362 16.49 9.57 -37.97
CA LYS A 362 17.27 10.77 -37.61
C LYS A 362 18.26 10.50 -36.46
N TYR A 363 17.94 9.55 -35.57
CA TYR A 363 18.85 9.10 -34.51
C TYR A 363 20.03 8.30 -35.07
N PHE A 364 19.79 7.44 -36.07
CA PHE A 364 20.85 6.71 -36.77
C PHE A 364 21.72 7.63 -37.63
N GLU A 365 21.13 8.65 -38.25
CA GLU A 365 21.86 9.66 -39.02
C GLU A 365 22.81 10.48 -38.12
N MET A 366 22.34 10.88 -36.93
CA MET A 366 23.19 11.52 -35.92
C MET A 366 24.30 10.60 -35.40
N PHE A 367 24.03 9.30 -35.24
CA PHE A 367 25.05 8.35 -34.81
C PHE A 367 26.14 8.17 -35.88
N ASN A 368 25.75 8.16 -37.15
CA ASN A 368 26.69 8.15 -38.28
C ASN A 368 27.51 9.44 -38.39
N MET A 369 26.95 10.60 -38.01
CA MET A 369 27.72 11.86 -37.97
C MET A 369 28.73 11.92 -36.82
N MET A 370 28.50 11.20 -35.71
CA MET A 370 29.47 11.13 -34.60
C MET A 370 30.62 10.12 -34.85
N LEU A 371 30.48 9.27 -35.88
CA LEU A 371 31.49 8.27 -36.27
C LEU A 371 32.38 8.74 -37.43
N LYS A 372 32.08 9.90 -38.04
CA LYS A 372 32.96 10.62 -38.97
C LYS A 372 33.68 11.73 -38.21
#